data_AF-A0A9W9CRD5-F1
#
_entry.id   AF-A0A9W9CRD5-F1
#
_cell.length_a   1.000
_cell.length_b   1.000
_cell.length_c   1.000
_cell.angle_alpha   90.00
_cell.angle_beta   90.00
_cell.angle_gamma   90.00
#
_symmetry.space_group_name_H-M   'P 1'
#
loop_
_entity.id
_entity.type
_entity.pdbx_description
1 polymer ?
#
loop_
_entity_poly.entity_id
_entity_poly.type
_entity_poly.pdbx_seq_one_letter_code
_entity_poly.pdbx_strand_id
1 'polypeptide(L)'
;MSSKDAHLYGARLKSRSKAKEISGSSTLAFSSTLSTLIKASSSESNKPAPGRARPQKEDIFKTHNKNVKKRALQDLEDTDFTQKHRGRTIAEKGEDEAAWKRTKRRMEEKTRLYDALKRGDIEDVDDKYGVDFDRKWAEKHEKGGAASASESESEASEEEELVEYVDEFGRTRKGTRAEAAREAHRKNTLAANESDRFTARPAMPDTIIHGDTVQYNAFNPDETIAQQMAALAAKRDEEWTGPTEQHFDGTEEARQRGTGFFQFSKDEEERQEQMARIEKERVETERVRRERKEQIDKRKEMIRERKKLVQEKRSAGKAEKFLDELGAELFKEGDEVKEEAGDKEKVEE
;
A
#
# COMPACT_ATOMS: atom_id res chain seq x y z
N MET A 1 3.69 -32.09 -16.82
CA MET A 1 3.65 -30.82 -16.06
C MET A 1 3.85 -29.67 -17.04
N SER A 2 2.83 -28.82 -17.18
CA SER A 2 2.82 -27.71 -18.14
C SER A 2 3.88 -26.68 -17.77
N SER A 3 4.55 -26.08 -18.76
CA SER A 3 5.54 -25.02 -18.54
C SER A 3 4.97 -23.78 -17.84
N LYS A 4 3.63 -23.65 -17.80
CA LYS A 4 2.91 -22.56 -17.13
C LYS A 4 2.94 -22.67 -15.60
N ASP A 5 3.10 -23.88 -15.06
CA ASP A 5 3.05 -24.11 -13.61
C ASP A 5 4.43 -24.03 -12.93
N ALA A 6 5.50 -23.84 -13.72
CA ALA A 6 6.88 -23.79 -13.23
C ALA A 6 7.14 -22.64 -12.24
N HIS A 7 6.34 -21.58 -12.32
CA HIS A 7 6.41 -20.42 -11.42
C HIS A 7 5.79 -20.69 -10.04
N LEU A 8 4.87 -21.67 -9.93
CA LEU A 8 4.23 -22.03 -8.66
C LEU A 8 5.14 -22.88 -7.76
N TYR A 9 6.11 -23.60 -8.33
CA TYR A 9 6.93 -24.57 -7.58
C TYR A 9 8.38 -24.16 -7.34
N GLY A 10 8.69 -22.85 -7.35
CA GLY A 10 10.01 -22.35 -6.93
C GLY A 10 11.20 -22.86 -7.78
N ALA A 11 10.94 -23.24 -9.03
CA ALA A 11 11.99 -23.71 -9.94
C ALA A 11 12.95 -22.55 -10.29
N ARG A 12 14.24 -22.70 -9.95
CA ARG A 12 15.28 -21.71 -10.28
C ARG A 12 15.35 -21.53 -11.80
N LEU A 13 15.33 -20.27 -12.26
CA LEU A 13 15.53 -19.89 -13.66
C LEU A 13 16.86 -20.47 -14.16
N LYS A 14 16.82 -21.30 -15.21
CA LYS A 14 18.03 -21.79 -15.89
C LYS A 14 18.85 -20.60 -16.41
N SER A 15 20.13 -20.56 -16.09
CA SER A 15 21.05 -19.51 -16.56
C SER A 15 21.06 -19.47 -18.09
N ARG A 16 20.79 -18.30 -18.66
CA ARG A 16 20.84 -18.08 -20.11
C ARG A 16 22.29 -17.89 -20.56
N SER A 17 23.08 -18.97 -20.63
CA SER A 17 24.21 -18.98 -21.56
C SER A 17 23.66 -19.29 -22.95
N LYS A 18 23.08 -18.28 -23.60
CA LYS A 18 22.74 -18.38 -25.02
C LYS A 18 24.06 -18.42 -25.80
N ALA A 19 24.37 -19.56 -26.40
CA ALA A 19 25.26 -19.59 -27.56
C ALA A 19 24.66 -18.61 -28.58
N LYS A 20 25.37 -17.52 -28.86
CA LYS A 20 24.95 -16.55 -29.87
C LYS A 20 25.30 -17.11 -31.24
N GLU A 21 24.28 -17.30 -32.07
CA GLU A 21 24.45 -17.59 -33.48
C GLU A 21 25.21 -16.45 -34.16
N ILE A 22 26.06 -16.85 -35.09
CA ILE A 22 27.07 -16.05 -35.78
C ILE A 22 26.35 -15.20 -36.83
N SER A 23 25.76 -14.08 -36.42
CA SER A 23 25.17 -13.13 -37.38
C SER A 23 26.25 -12.23 -37.96
N GLY A 24 26.62 -12.48 -39.22
CA GLY A 24 27.75 -11.86 -39.94
C GLY A 24 27.54 -10.41 -40.41
N SER A 25 26.62 -9.65 -39.82
CA SER A 25 26.28 -8.30 -40.31
C SER A 25 27.10 -7.15 -39.68
N SER A 26 28.12 -7.45 -38.87
CA SER A 26 29.01 -6.44 -38.27
C SER A 26 30.45 -6.92 -38.22
N THR A 27 31.33 -6.24 -38.94
CA THR A 27 32.78 -6.52 -39.00
C THR A 27 33.45 -6.44 -37.62
N LEU A 28 32.93 -5.56 -36.74
CA LEU A 28 33.41 -5.40 -35.36
C LEU A 28 32.96 -6.55 -34.45
N ALA A 29 31.75 -7.09 -34.67
CA ALA A 29 31.28 -8.27 -33.94
C ALA A 29 32.10 -9.50 -34.32
N PHE A 30 32.39 -9.68 -35.61
CA PHE A 30 33.16 -10.81 -36.11
C PHE A 30 34.62 -10.82 -35.59
N SER A 31 35.31 -9.67 -35.60
CA SER A 31 36.69 -9.58 -35.10
C SER A 31 36.79 -9.84 -33.60
N SER A 32 35.84 -9.31 -32.82
CA SER A 32 35.81 -9.54 -31.37
C SER A 32 35.56 -11.02 -31.05
N THR A 33 34.70 -11.70 -31.79
CA THR A 33 34.47 -13.14 -31.62
C THR A 33 35.64 -14.01 -32.11
N LEU A 34 36.33 -13.61 -33.18
CA LEU A 34 37.52 -14.32 -33.64
C LEU A 34 38.67 -14.20 -32.63
N SER A 35 38.86 -13.01 -32.04
CA SER A 35 39.90 -12.79 -31.03
C SER A 35 39.69 -13.65 -29.77
N THR A 36 38.44 -13.84 -29.34
CA THR A 36 38.11 -14.69 -28.20
C THR A 36 38.22 -16.18 -28.54
N LEU A 37 37.87 -16.59 -29.76
CA LEU A 37 38.08 -17.97 -30.22
C LEU A 37 39.57 -18.32 -30.33
N ILE A 38 40.40 -17.41 -30.86
CA ILE A 38 41.87 -17.59 -30.96
C ILE A 38 42.50 -17.65 -29.56
N LYS A 39 42.00 -16.85 -28.61
CA LYS A 39 42.42 -16.90 -27.20
C LYS A 39 42.10 -18.26 -26.58
N ALA A 40 40.90 -18.78 -26.82
CA ALA A 40 40.46 -20.07 -26.31
C ALA A 40 41.23 -21.25 -26.95
N SER A 41 41.54 -21.18 -28.25
CA SER A 41 42.31 -22.23 -28.93
C SER A 41 43.79 -22.25 -28.54
N SER A 42 44.33 -21.12 -28.02
CA SER A 42 45.71 -21.04 -27.51
C SER A 42 45.92 -21.70 -26.13
N SER A 43 44.84 -22.09 -25.45
CA SER A 43 44.90 -22.72 -24.11
C SER A 43 44.77 -24.24 -24.11
N GLU A 44 44.69 -24.90 -25.26
CA GLU A 44 44.66 -26.36 -25.35
C GLU A 44 46.10 -26.92 -25.45
N SER A 45 46.80 -27.00 -24.31
CA SER A 45 47.96 -27.88 -24.18
C SER A 45 47.80 -28.77 -22.95
N ASN A 46 47.60 -30.06 -23.21
CA ASN A 46 47.47 -31.12 -22.21
C ASN A 46 48.78 -31.32 -21.43
N LYS A 47 48.95 -30.66 -20.28
CA LYS A 47 49.88 -31.05 -19.21
C LYS A 47 49.33 -30.64 -17.83
N PRO A 48 49.41 -31.49 -16.78
CA PRO A 48 49.02 -31.09 -15.43
C PRO A 48 50.06 -30.12 -14.86
N ALA A 49 49.63 -28.92 -14.46
CA ALA A 49 50.50 -27.89 -13.90
C ALA A 49 50.78 -28.13 -12.40
N PRO A 50 52.02 -27.89 -11.91
CA PRO A 50 52.37 -28.00 -10.50
C PRO A 50 51.70 -26.91 -9.65
N GLY A 51 51.23 -27.29 -8.45
CA GLY A 51 50.47 -26.43 -7.55
C GLY A 51 51.25 -25.19 -7.10
N ARG A 52 50.62 -24.02 -7.25
CA ARG A 52 51.12 -22.73 -6.75
C ARG A 52 51.17 -22.75 -5.22
N ALA A 53 52.29 -22.30 -4.63
CA ALA A 53 52.45 -22.16 -3.19
C ALA A 53 51.36 -21.26 -2.59
N ARG A 54 50.69 -21.74 -1.53
CA ARG A 54 49.64 -21.00 -0.83
C ARG A 54 50.28 -19.92 0.06
N PRO A 55 49.79 -18.67 0.07
CA PRO A 55 50.27 -17.66 1.00
C PRO A 55 49.95 -18.11 2.44
N GLN A 56 50.93 -18.01 3.33
CA GLN A 56 50.73 -18.23 4.76
C GLN A 56 49.72 -17.21 5.28
N LYS A 57 48.71 -17.70 6.01
CA LYS A 57 47.66 -16.84 6.56
C LYS A 57 48.25 -16.05 7.72
N GLU A 58 48.23 -14.73 7.62
CA GLU A 58 48.49 -13.86 8.77
C GLU A 58 47.47 -14.13 9.88
N ASP A 59 47.93 -14.00 11.12
CA ASP A 59 47.17 -14.28 12.33
C ASP A 59 45.83 -13.53 12.32
N ILE A 60 44.74 -14.29 12.50
CA ILE A 60 43.34 -13.85 12.43
C ILE A 60 43.05 -12.75 13.45
N PHE A 61 43.86 -12.69 14.51
CA PHE A 61 43.74 -11.68 15.58
C PHE A 61 44.59 -10.42 15.36
N LYS A 62 45.51 -10.42 14.39
CA LYS A 62 46.35 -9.24 14.07
C LYS A 62 45.84 -8.44 12.88
N THR A 63 45.17 -9.10 11.92
CA THR A 63 44.69 -8.43 10.72
C THR A 63 43.17 -8.28 10.73
N HIS A 64 42.69 -7.07 11.02
CA HIS A 64 41.28 -6.76 10.89
C HIS A 64 40.92 -6.74 9.40
N ASN A 65 39.85 -7.42 9.01
CA ASN A 65 39.31 -7.39 7.65
C ASN A 65 39.22 -5.93 7.16
N LYS A 66 39.85 -5.60 6.02
CA LYS A 66 39.95 -4.23 5.48
C LYS A 66 38.61 -3.51 5.33
N ASN A 67 37.51 -4.27 5.28
CA ASN A 67 36.15 -3.78 5.12
C ASN A 67 35.34 -3.73 6.43
N VAL A 68 35.86 -4.23 7.56
CA VAL A 68 35.15 -4.18 8.84
C VAL A 68 35.05 -2.75 9.36
N LYS A 69 36.11 -1.95 9.22
CA LYS A 69 36.05 -0.52 9.57
C LYS A 69 35.05 0.26 8.71
N LYS A 70 34.93 -0.09 7.41
CA LYS A 70 33.95 0.52 6.51
C LYS A 70 32.51 0.13 6.89
N ARG A 71 32.28 -1.14 7.25
CA ARG A 71 30.98 -1.60 7.72
C ARG A 71 30.61 -1.00 9.06
N ALA A 72 31.54 -0.94 10.00
CA ALA A 72 31.32 -0.29 11.30
C ALA A 72 31.01 1.22 11.17
N LEU A 73 31.65 1.91 10.22
CA LEU A 73 31.31 3.31 9.91
C LEU A 73 29.92 3.44 9.27
N GLN A 74 29.56 2.51 8.38
CA GLN A 74 28.22 2.48 7.78
C GLN A 74 27.13 2.20 8.81
N ASP A 75 27.36 1.28 9.75
CA ASP A 75 26.41 0.96 10.83
C ASP A 75 26.23 2.13 11.82
N LEU A 76 27.22 3.03 11.95
CA LEU A 76 27.09 4.27 12.74
C LEU A 76 26.29 5.35 11.99
N GLU A 77 26.40 5.41 10.66
CA GLU A 77 25.68 6.36 9.80
C GLU A 77 24.21 5.93 9.54
N ASP A 78 23.89 4.64 9.60
CA ASP A 78 22.56 4.07 9.35
C ASP A 78 21.59 4.15 10.56
N THR A 79 21.97 4.84 11.64
CA THR A 79 21.07 5.11 12.79
C THR A 79 19.96 6.11 12.45
N ASP A 80 20.09 6.84 11.34
CA ASP A 80 19.03 7.68 10.76
C ASP A 80 18.38 6.96 9.57
N PHE A 81 17.49 6.00 9.84
CA PHE A 81 16.66 5.30 8.85
C PHE A 81 15.65 6.26 8.18
N THR A 82 16.16 7.19 7.38
CA THR A 82 15.42 7.89 6.36
C THR A 82 16.11 7.55 5.05
N GLN A 83 15.40 6.85 4.17
CA GLN A 83 15.87 6.54 2.83
C GLN A 83 16.10 7.85 2.07
N LYS A 84 17.28 8.45 2.21
CA LYS A 84 17.70 9.61 1.44
C LYS A 84 17.95 9.12 0.03
N HIS A 85 16.91 9.16 -0.81
CA HIS A 85 17.08 9.02 -2.25
C HIS A 85 18.19 10.00 -2.68
N ARG A 86 19.29 9.47 -3.21
CA ARG A 86 20.35 10.29 -3.81
C ARG A 86 19.68 11.29 -4.73
N GLY A 87 19.92 12.59 -4.51
CA GLY A 87 19.38 13.63 -5.37
C GLY A 87 19.74 13.35 -6.82
N ARG A 88 18.72 13.16 -7.66
CA ARG A 88 18.89 12.79 -9.07
C ARG A 88 19.73 13.84 -9.79
N THR A 89 20.74 13.40 -10.53
CA THR A 89 21.66 14.31 -11.23
C THR A 89 20.92 15.08 -12.34
N ILE A 90 21.42 16.25 -12.74
CA ILE A 90 20.79 17.11 -13.76
C ILE A 90 20.66 16.38 -15.11
N ALA A 91 21.66 15.57 -15.46
CA ALA A 91 21.65 14.75 -16.68
C ALA A 91 20.52 13.71 -16.66
N GLU A 92 20.36 12.99 -15.55
CA GLU A 92 19.31 11.98 -15.41
C GLU A 92 17.89 12.60 -15.44
N LYS A 93 17.71 13.80 -14.90
CA LYS A 93 16.44 14.54 -15.00
C LYS A 93 16.11 14.93 -16.45
N GLY A 94 17.11 15.37 -17.22
CA GLY A 94 16.91 15.71 -18.64
C GLY A 94 16.56 14.49 -19.51
N GLU A 95 17.17 13.33 -19.22
CA GLU A 95 16.83 12.07 -19.88
C GLU A 95 15.39 11.64 -19.57
N ASP A 96 14.95 11.78 -18.31
CA ASP A 96 13.55 11.50 -17.93
C ASP A 96 12.57 12.43 -18.63
N GLU A 97 12.87 13.73 -18.70
CA GLU A 97 12.00 14.69 -19.37
C GLU A 97 11.87 14.37 -20.86
N ALA A 98 12.96 13.98 -21.52
CA ALA A 98 12.93 13.54 -22.90
C ALA A 98 12.15 12.22 -23.06
N ALA A 99 12.29 11.27 -22.14
CA ALA A 99 11.50 10.04 -22.13
C ALA A 99 10.00 10.33 -21.91
N TRP A 100 9.68 11.22 -20.98
CA TRP A 100 8.32 11.65 -20.68
C TRP A 100 7.66 12.37 -21.85
N LYS A 101 8.38 13.25 -22.56
CA LYS A 101 7.87 13.89 -23.78
C LYS A 101 7.58 12.86 -24.88
N ARG A 102 8.43 11.84 -25.04
CA ARG A 102 8.19 10.75 -26.01
C ARG A 102 6.98 9.90 -25.64
N THR A 103 6.82 9.54 -24.36
CA THR A 103 5.66 8.75 -23.92
C THR A 103 4.37 9.57 -24.03
N LYS A 104 4.40 10.86 -23.66
CA LYS A 104 3.27 11.78 -23.82
C LYS A 104 2.82 11.88 -25.29
N ARG A 105 3.75 12.11 -26.22
CA ARG A 105 3.44 12.16 -27.66
C ARG A 105 2.80 10.86 -28.17
N ARG A 106 3.34 9.70 -27.76
CA ARG A 106 2.76 8.41 -28.14
C ARG A 106 1.36 8.21 -27.54
N MET A 107 1.09 8.76 -26.36
CA MET A 107 -0.24 8.70 -25.77
C MET A 107 -1.22 9.59 -26.52
N GLU A 108 -0.83 10.82 -26.86
CA GLU A 108 -1.64 11.72 -27.67
C GLU A 108 -1.94 11.15 -29.07
N GLU A 109 -0.96 10.47 -29.69
CA GLU A 109 -1.18 9.77 -30.96
C GLU A 109 -2.18 8.62 -30.81
N LYS A 110 -2.11 7.84 -29.71
CA LYS A 110 -3.08 6.78 -29.43
C LYS A 110 -4.46 7.30 -29.08
N THR A 111 -4.58 8.42 -28.37
CA THR A 111 -5.88 9.02 -28.07
C THR A 111 -6.52 9.54 -29.35
N ARG A 112 -5.76 10.25 -30.21
CA ARG A 112 -6.24 10.70 -31.52
C ARG A 112 -6.69 9.54 -32.39
N LEU A 113 -5.91 8.45 -32.41
CA LEU A 113 -6.27 7.22 -33.13
C LEU A 113 -7.56 6.63 -32.56
N TYR A 114 -7.68 6.48 -31.24
CA TYR A 114 -8.90 5.99 -30.61
C TYR A 114 -10.13 6.87 -30.90
N ASP A 115 -9.99 8.19 -30.90
CA ASP A 115 -11.07 9.13 -31.20
C ASP A 115 -11.47 9.11 -32.67
N ALA A 116 -10.52 8.83 -33.58
CA ALA A 116 -10.81 8.63 -34.99
C ALA A 116 -11.52 7.28 -35.23
N LEU A 117 -11.07 6.21 -34.58
CA LEU A 117 -11.72 4.89 -34.63
C LEU A 117 -13.14 4.95 -34.03
N LYS A 118 -13.32 5.62 -32.88
CA LYS A 118 -14.62 5.79 -32.23
C LYS A 118 -15.62 6.57 -33.09
N ARG A 119 -15.12 7.48 -33.92
CA ARG A 119 -15.92 8.31 -34.83
C ARG A 119 -16.17 7.64 -36.18
N GLY A 120 -15.44 6.56 -36.49
CA GLY A 120 -15.54 5.85 -37.77
C GLY A 120 -14.76 6.47 -38.92
N ASP A 121 -13.87 7.45 -38.65
CA ASP A 121 -12.99 8.03 -39.68
C ASP A 121 -11.95 7.00 -40.19
N ILE A 122 -11.60 6.04 -39.34
CA ILE A 122 -10.65 4.97 -39.61
C ILE A 122 -11.33 3.67 -39.23
N GLU A 123 -11.62 2.83 -40.23
CA GLU A 123 -12.18 1.48 -40.03
C GLU A 123 -11.05 0.50 -39.66
N ASP A 124 -11.26 -0.33 -38.64
CA ASP A 124 -10.33 -1.40 -38.26
C ASP A 124 -10.54 -2.64 -39.14
N VAL A 125 -10.31 -2.50 -40.46
CA VAL A 125 -10.62 -3.52 -41.49
C VAL A 125 -9.91 -4.86 -41.25
N ASP A 126 -8.77 -4.86 -40.55
CA ASP A 126 -7.93 -6.03 -40.33
C ASP A 126 -7.85 -6.45 -38.84
N ASP A 127 -8.76 -5.98 -37.97
CA ASP A 127 -8.71 -6.18 -36.50
C ASP A 127 -7.33 -5.83 -35.89
N LYS A 128 -6.62 -4.87 -36.49
CA LYS A 128 -5.24 -4.51 -36.11
C LYS A 128 -5.19 -3.82 -34.75
N TYR A 129 -6.24 -3.09 -34.40
CA TYR A 129 -6.33 -2.34 -33.15
C TYR A 129 -7.12 -3.10 -32.08
N GLY A 130 -7.93 -4.09 -32.47
CA GLY A 130 -8.62 -5.01 -31.58
C GLY A 130 -9.64 -4.31 -30.67
N VAL A 131 -10.26 -3.24 -31.20
CA VAL A 131 -11.26 -2.44 -30.47
C VAL A 131 -12.63 -2.64 -31.11
N ASP A 132 -13.45 -3.51 -30.50
CA ASP A 132 -14.82 -3.77 -30.96
C ASP A 132 -15.78 -2.71 -30.39
N PHE A 133 -16.11 -1.68 -31.18
CA PHE A 133 -17.05 -0.64 -30.75
C PHE A 133 -18.48 -1.16 -30.58
N ASP A 134 -18.90 -2.16 -31.35
CA ASP A 134 -20.22 -2.77 -31.28
C ASP A 134 -20.44 -3.48 -29.94
N ARG A 135 -19.44 -4.22 -29.46
CA ARG A 135 -19.48 -4.87 -28.14
C ARG A 135 -19.48 -3.81 -27.02
N LYS A 136 -18.66 -2.77 -27.12
CA LYS A 136 -18.66 -1.66 -26.15
C LYS A 136 -19.98 -0.90 -26.13
N TRP A 137 -20.63 -0.77 -27.27
CA TRP A 137 -21.94 -0.15 -27.39
C TRP A 137 -23.02 -1.01 -26.71
N ALA A 138 -23.00 -2.33 -26.95
CA ALA A 138 -23.90 -3.28 -26.28
C ALA A 138 -23.72 -3.31 -24.75
N GLU A 139 -22.47 -3.40 -24.26
CA GLU A 139 -22.16 -3.38 -22.82
C GLU A 139 -22.61 -2.06 -22.15
N LYS A 140 -22.50 -0.91 -22.85
CA LYS A 140 -22.97 0.39 -22.34
C LYS A 140 -24.49 0.45 -22.20
N HIS A 141 -25.22 -0.17 -23.13
CA HIS A 141 -26.68 -0.27 -23.06
C HIS A 141 -27.14 -1.24 -21.96
N GLU A 142 -26.45 -2.37 -21.78
CA GLU A 142 -26.72 -3.33 -20.69
C GLU A 142 -26.50 -2.69 -19.31
N LYS A 143 -25.50 -1.80 -19.19
CA LYS A 143 -25.19 -1.06 -17.95
C LYS A 143 -26.08 0.19 -17.74
N GLY A 144 -27.13 0.40 -18.53
CA GLY A 144 -28.12 1.47 -18.31
C GLY A 144 -27.67 2.88 -18.74
N GLY A 145 -26.73 3.00 -19.67
CA GLY A 145 -26.19 4.30 -20.10
C GLY A 145 -27.03 5.03 -21.14
N ALA A 146 -28.06 5.77 -20.72
CA ALA A 146 -28.72 6.77 -21.56
C ALA A 146 -27.72 7.85 -22.03
N ALA A 147 -27.81 8.24 -23.29
CA ALA A 147 -26.99 9.29 -23.88
C ALA A 147 -27.42 10.66 -23.37
N SER A 148 -26.60 11.30 -22.55
CA SER A 148 -26.55 12.77 -22.45
C SER A 148 -25.19 13.21 -21.92
N ALA A 149 -24.58 14.14 -22.63
CA ALA A 149 -23.46 14.91 -22.15
C ALA A 149 -23.97 15.85 -21.04
N SER A 150 -23.65 15.57 -19.79
CA SER A 150 -23.56 16.58 -18.74
C SER A 150 -22.80 16.01 -17.56
N GLU A 151 -21.70 16.68 -17.24
CA GLU A 151 -21.14 16.82 -15.90
C GLU A 151 -22.28 17.03 -14.88
N SER A 152 -22.35 16.21 -13.84
CA SER A 152 -22.88 16.52 -12.49
C SER A 152 -23.15 15.22 -11.72
N GLU A 153 -22.40 15.04 -10.64
CA GLU A 153 -22.85 14.53 -9.33
C GLU A 153 -24.23 13.87 -9.29
N SER A 154 -24.25 12.54 -9.19
CA SER A 154 -25.34 11.80 -8.58
C SER A 154 -24.84 10.43 -8.11
N GLU A 155 -23.95 10.40 -7.11
CA GLU A 155 -23.85 9.24 -6.23
C GLU A 155 -25.07 9.21 -5.30
N ALA A 156 -26.20 8.82 -5.88
CA ALA A 156 -27.41 8.46 -5.17
C ALA A 156 -27.90 7.16 -5.81
N SER A 157 -27.21 6.06 -5.51
CA SER A 157 -27.75 4.73 -5.69
C SER A 157 -27.58 4.01 -4.35
N GLU A 158 -28.48 4.40 -3.46
CA GLU A 158 -29.08 3.63 -2.37
C GLU A 158 -28.15 2.62 -1.67
N GLU A 159 -27.77 3.01 -0.45
CA GLU A 159 -27.73 2.14 0.73
C GLU A 159 -28.52 0.83 0.55
N GLU A 160 -27.88 -0.22 0.07
CA GLU A 160 -28.42 -1.57 0.23
C GLU A 160 -28.53 -1.80 1.75
N GLU A 161 -29.74 -1.78 2.29
CA GLU A 161 -30.05 -1.94 3.71
C GLU A 161 -29.30 -3.16 4.26
N LEU A 162 -28.19 -2.92 4.97
CA LEU A 162 -27.34 -3.94 5.58
C LEU A 162 -28.04 -4.48 6.81
N VAL A 163 -28.70 -5.63 6.67
CA VAL A 163 -29.43 -6.32 7.75
C VAL A 163 -28.49 -7.28 8.48
N GLU A 164 -28.61 -7.33 9.80
CA GLU A 164 -27.93 -8.32 10.64
C GLU A 164 -28.65 -9.67 10.56
N TYR A 165 -27.96 -10.72 10.12
CA TYR A 165 -28.48 -12.09 10.05
C TYR A 165 -27.53 -13.09 10.69
N VAL A 166 -28.05 -14.26 11.06
CA VAL A 166 -27.26 -15.33 11.69
C VAL A 166 -26.88 -16.38 10.65
N ASP A 167 -25.57 -16.53 10.45
CA ASP A 167 -24.90 -17.47 9.54
C ASP A 167 -25.14 -18.94 9.93
N GLU A 168 -24.74 -19.89 9.07
CA GLU A 168 -24.78 -21.35 9.31
C GLU A 168 -24.14 -21.76 10.63
N PHE A 169 -23.05 -21.07 10.99
CA PHE A 169 -22.26 -21.36 12.17
C PHE A 169 -22.77 -20.65 13.43
N GLY A 170 -23.96 -20.03 13.39
CA GLY A 170 -24.54 -19.34 14.55
C GLY A 170 -23.90 -17.98 14.86
N ARG A 171 -23.05 -17.46 13.97
CA ARG A 171 -22.40 -16.14 14.11
C ARG A 171 -23.30 -15.04 13.54
N THR A 172 -23.34 -13.88 14.17
CA THR A 172 -24.02 -12.68 13.64
C THR A 172 -23.15 -12.02 12.56
N ARG A 173 -23.71 -11.80 11.37
CA ARG A 173 -23.06 -11.12 10.23
C ARG A 173 -23.96 -10.00 9.71
N LYS A 174 -23.37 -8.93 9.20
CA LYS A 174 -24.07 -7.86 8.48
C LYS A 174 -23.97 -8.14 6.99
N GLY A 175 -25.10 -8.17 6.28
CA GLY A 175 -25.13 -8.40 4.84
C GLY A 175 -26.39 -7.87 4.20
N THR A 176 -26.50 -8.06 2.89
CA THR A 176 -27.65 -7.53 2.13
C THR A 176 -28.93 -8.29 2.49
N ARG A 177 -30.09 -7.64 2.34
CA ARG A 177 -31.40 -8.27 2.56
C ARG A 177 -31.60 -9.56 1.75
N ALA A 178 -31.01 -9.65 0.55
CA ALA A 178 -31.05 -10.85 -0.29
C ALA A 178 -30.19 -12.01 0.24
N GLU A 179 -29.09 -11.70 0.93
CA GLU A 179 -28.24 -12.70 1.61
C GLU A 179 -28.94 -13.22 2.87
N ALA A 180 -29.52 -12.32 3.67
CA ALA A 180 -30.32 -12.70 4.84
C ALA A 180 -31.51 -13.61 4.49
N ALA A 181 -32.20 -13.32 3.38
CA ALA A 181 -33.32 -14.14 2.90
C ALA A 181 -32.88 -15.55 2.46
N ARG A 182 -31.74 -15.67 1.76
CA ARG A 182 -31.17 -16.97 1.36
C ARG A 182 -30.86 -17.85 2.57
N GLU A 183 -30.30 -17.25 3.62
CA GLU A 183 -29.93 -17.97 4.84
C GLU A 183 -31.13 -18.37 5.70
N ALA A 184 -32.18 -17.54 5.72
CA ALA A 184 -33.47 -17.91 6.31
C ALA A 184 -34.12 -19.08 5.56
N HIS A 185 -34.11 -19.07 4.22
CA HIS A 185 -34.61 -20.19 3.42
C HIS A 185 -33.83 -21.47 3.70
N ARG A 186 -32.50 -21.41 3.77
CA ARG A 186 -31.67 -22.58 4.10
C ARG A 186 -32.00 -23.14 5.49
N LYS A 187 -32.14 -22.28 6.51
CA LYS A 187 -32.54 -22.71 7.86
C LYS A 187 -33.88 -23.42 7.88
N ASN A 188 -34.89 -22.89 7.17
CA ASN A 188 -36.20 -23.54 7.08
C ASN A 188 -36.13 -24.89 6.37
N THR A 189 -35.33 -25.02 5.31
CA THR A 189 -35.15 -26.33 4.63
C THR A 189 -34.45 -27.34 5.51
N LEU A 190 -33.45 -26.94 6.31
CA LEU A 190 -32.77 -27.84 7.23
C LEU A 190 -33.69 -28.28 8.37
N ALA A 191 -34.48 -27.36 8.94
CA ALA A 191 -35.46 -27.68 9.98
C ALA A 191 -36.58 -28.62 9.47
N ALA A 192 -37.05 -28.44 8.23
CA ALA A 192 -38.03 -29.32 7.62
C ALA A 192 -37.47 -30.72 7.30
N ASN A 193 -36.18 -30.82 6.99
CA ASN A 193 -35.52 -32.11 6.78
C ASN A 193 -35.16 -32.82 8.10
N GLU A 194 -35.01 -32.08 9.21
CA GLU A 194 -34.72 -32.64 10.53
C GLU A 194 -35.95 -33.32 11.15
N SER A 195 -37.14 -32.76 10.95
CA SER A 195 -38.39 -33.38 11.42
C SER A 195 -38.70 -34.72 10.74
N ASP A 196 -38.29 -34.91 9.48
CA ASP A 196 -38.55 -36.14 8.72
C ASP A 196 -37.47 -37.23 8.86
N ARG A 197 -36.30 -36.90 9.46
CA ARG A 197 -35.22 -37.88 9.70
C ARG A 197 -35.52 -38.87 10.84
N PHE A 198 -36.58 -38.64 11.62
CA PHE A 198 -36.98 -39.48 12.76
C PHE A 198 -38.48 -39.86 12.76
N THR A 199 -39.18 -39.79 11.63
CA THR A 199 -40.63 -40.08 11.53
C THR A 199 -41.04 -41.54 11.76
N ALA A 200 -40.08 -42.46 11.92
CA ALA A 200 -40.35 -43.84 12.33
C ALA A 200 -40.49 -44.03 13.85
N ARG A 201 -40.29 -42.99 14.67
CA ARG A 201 -40.52 -43.06 16.12
C ARG A 201 -41.87 -42.41 16.45
N PRO A 202 -42.81 -43.13 17.06
CA PRO A 202 -44.04 -42.52 17.54
C PRO A 202 -43.70 -41.42 18.55
N ALA A 203 -44.44 -40.30 18.48
CA ALA A 203 -44.33 -39.23 19.46
C ALA A 203 -44.51 -39.79 20.87
N MET A 204 -43.66 -39.36 21.81
CA MET A 204 -43.78 -39.75 23.21
C MET A 204 -45.17 -39.32 23.72
N PRO A 205 -45.92 -40.21 24.39
CA PRO A 205 -47.25 -39.84 24.87
C PRO A 205 -47.15 -38.72 25.91
N ASP A 206 -47.89 -37.63 25.68
CA ASP A 206 -47.91 -36.45 26.57
C ASP A 206 -48.52 -36.77 27.95
N THR A 207 -49.38 -37.78 28.01
CA THR A 207 -50.04 -38.24 29.24
C THR A 207 -49.53 -39.61 29.64
N ILE A 208 -48.56 -39.64 30.54
CA ILE A 208 -48.15 -40.86 31.23
C ILE A 208 -49.22 -41.18 32.29
N ILE A 209 -49.75 -42.40 32.27
CA ILE A 209 -50.73 -42.84 33.28
C ILE A 209 -49.96 -43.07 34.60
N HIS A 210 -50.09 -42.12 35.53
CA HIS A 210 -49.60 -42.27 36.89
C HIS A 210 -50.62 -43.09 37.70
N GLY A 211 -50.32 -44.37 37.91
CA GLY A 211 -51.08 -45.21 38.83
C GLY A 211 -50.68 -44.98 40.29
N ASP A 212 -51.62 -45.19 41.21
CA ASP A 212 -51.44 -45.02 42.68
C ASP A 212 -50.37 -45.98 43.28
N THR A 213 -49.95 -46.99 42.52
CA THR A 213 -48.92 -47.97 42.91
C THR A 213 -47.55 -47.70 42.32
N VAL A 214 -47.38 -46.69 41.45
CA VAL A 214 -46.06 -46.38 40.88
C VAL A 214 -45.36 -45.42 41.84
N GLN A 215 -44.41 -45.94 42.62
CA GLN A 215 -43.56 -45.16 43.52
C GLN A 215 -42.55 -44.32 42.70
N TYR A 216 -43.02 -43.29 42.00
CA TYR A 216 -42.17 -42.40 41.19
C TYR A 216 -41.09 -41.72 42.05
N ASN A 217 -41.41 -41.42 43.31
CA ASN A 217 -40.45 -40.84 44.27
C ASN A 217 -39.42 -41.82 44.83
N ALA A 218 -39.57 -43.14 44.63
CA ALA A 218 -38.59 -44.11 45.12
C ALA A 218 -37.39 -44.28 44.18
N PHE A 219 -37.50 -43.82 42.94
CA PHE A 219 -36.44 -43.89 41.94
C PHE A 219 -36.30 -42.54 41.24
N ASN A 220 -35.69 -41.59 41.95
CA ASN A 220 -35.32 -40.29 41.41
C ASN A 220 -33.84 -40.32 41.00
N PRO A 221 -33.48 -40.70 39.75
CA PRO A 221 -32.08 -40.62 39.29
C PRO A 221 -31.52 -39.19 39.41
N ASP A 222 -32.41 -38.20 39.38
CA ASP A 222 -32.13 -36.78 39.46
C ASP A 222 -31.67 -36.32 40.85
N GLU A 223 -31.90 -37.08 41.92
CA GLU A 223 -31.42 -36.70 43.26
C GLU A 223 -29.89 -36.67 43.31
N THR A 224 -29.24 -37.62 42.65
CA THR A 224 -27.78 -37.66 42.57
C THR A 224 -27.24 -36.47 41.76
N ILE A 225 -27.94 -36.09 40.69
CA ILE A 225 -27.61 -34.95 39.85
C ILE A 225 -27.85 -33.66 40.62
N ALA A 226 -28.96 -33.54 41.34
CA ALA A 226 -29.31 -32.39 42.17
C ALA A 226 -28.31 -32.18 43.31
N GLN A 227 -27.85 -33.26 43.96
CA GLN A 227 -26.79 -33.21 44.98
C GLN A 227 -25.45 -32.78 44.37
N GLN A 228 -25.07 -33.31 43.20
CA GLN A 228 -23.86 -32.87 42.50
C GLN A 228 -23.95 -31.40 42.09
N MET A 229 -25.10 -30.95 41.59
CA MET A 229 -25.34 -29.55 41.22
C MET A 229 -25.32 -28.62 42.43
N ALA A 230 -25.88 -29.04 43.57
CA ALA A 230 -25.84 -28.29 44.82
C ALA A 230 -24.40 -28.20 45.37
N ALA A 231 -23.61 -29.27 45.29
CA ALA A 231 -22.21 -29.27 45.69
C ALA A 231 -21.34 -28.40 44.77
N LEU A 232 -21.62 -28.37 43.46
CA LEU A 232 -20.98 -27.45 42.52
C LEU A 232 -21.37 -25.99 42.79
N ALA A 233 -22.64 -25.72 43.09
CA ALA A 233 -23.11 -24.37 43.43
C ALA A 233 -22.47 -23.87 44.73
N ALA A 234 -22.40 -24.69 45.77
CA ALA A 234 -21.73 -24.34 47.02
C ALA A 234 -20.24 -24.00 46.81
N LYS A 235 -19.51 -24.80 46.03
CA LYS A 235 -18.11 -24.52 45.67
C LYS A 235 -17.96 -23.26 44.81
N ARG A 236 -18.93 -23.02 43.91
CA ARG A 236 -18.94 -21.83 43.05
C ARG A 236 -19.12 -20.55 43.84
N ASP A 237 -19.90 -20.59 44.92
CA ASP A 237 -20.21 -19.42 45.74
C ASP A 237 -19.15 -19.17 46.84
N GLU A 238 -18.25 -20.13 47.11
CA GLU A 238 -17.11 -19.98 48.04
C GLU A 238 -15.91 -19.22 47.41
N GLU A 239 -15.67 -19.38 46.12
CA GLU A 239 -14.55 -18.73 45.42
C GLU A 239 -15.02 -17.49 44.64
N TRP A 240 -14.14 -16.48 44.53
CA TRP A 240 -14.41 -15.27 43.77
C TRP A 240 -14.71 -15.62 42.29
N THR A 241 -15.99 -15.56 41.90
CA THR A 241 -16.51 -15.92 40.57
C THR A 241 -16.12 -14.97 39.44
N GLY A 242 -15.16 -14.07 39.68
CA GLY A 242 -14.56 -13.28 38.61
C GLY A 242 -13.80 -14.18 37.64
N PRO A 243 -13.80 -13.90 36.34
CA PRO A 243 -12.84 -14.50 35.43
C PRO A 243 -11.45 -14.32 36.02
N THR A 244 -10.69 -15.41 36.17
CA THR A 244 -9.27 -15.31 36.52
C THR A 244 -8.59 -14.34 35.56
N GLU A 245 -7.65 -13.53 36.05
CA GLU A 245 -6.92 -12.52 35.26
C GLU A 245 -5.99 -13.22 34.26
N GLN A 246 -6.58 -13.86 33.24
CA GLN A 246 -5.88 -14.53 32.17
C GLN A 246 -5.56 -13.49 31.10
N HIS A 247 -4.30 -13.07 31.07
CA HIS A 247 -3.79 -12.20 30.02
C HIS A 247 -3.46 -13.01 28.77
N PHE A 248 -3.60 -12.36 27.62
CA PHE A 248 -3.24 -12.94 26.33
C PHE A 248 -1.76 -13.32 26.28
N ASP A 249 -1.46 -14.58 25.98
CA ASP A 249 -0.10 -15.06 25.79
C ASP A 249 0.27 -15.04 24.29
N GLY A 250 1.09 -14.05 23.90
CA GLY A 250 1.54 -13.93 22.52
C GLY A 250 2.50 -15.03 22.06
N THR A 251 2.91 -15.94 22.95
CA THR A 251 3.67 -17.14 22.57
C THR A 251 2.79 -18.19 21.86
N GLU A 252 1.49 -18.22 22.16
CA GLU A 252 0.55 -19.22 21.63
C GLU A 252 0.06 -18.88 20.22
N GLU A 253 -0.16 -17.59 19.93
CA GLU A 253 -0.69 -17.16 18.63
C GLU A 253 0.32 -16.34 17.81
N ALA A 254 1.10 -17.03 16.97
CA ALA A 254 2.10 -16.39 16.10
C ALA A 254 1.51 -15.43 15.05
N ARG A 255 0.20 -15.55 14.73
CA ARG A 255 -0.48 -14.70 13.74
C ARG A 255 -0.63 -13.26 14.20
N GLN A 256 -0.68 -13.03 15.51
CA GLN A 256 -0.84 -11.69 16.07
C GLN A 256 0.49 -10.94 16.25
N ARG A 257 1.64 -11.59 15.96
CA ARG A 257 2.97 -10.97 16.10
C ARG A 257 3.25 -10.02 14.94
N GLY A 258 2.93 -8.74 15.14
CA GLY A 258 3.28 -7.65 14.24
C GLY A 258 4.66 -7.05 14.52
N THR A 259 5.02 -6.02 13.75
CA THR A 259 6.20 -5.18 14.05
C THR A 259 5.97 -4.39 15.33
N GLY A 260 6.91 -4.45 16.28
CA GLY A 260 6.75 -3.82 17.60
C GLY A 260 6.00 -4.69 18.62
N PHE A 261 5.86 -6.00 18.36
CA PHE A 261 5.35 -6.95 19.34
C PHE A 261 6.26 -7.00 20.58
N PHE A 262 5.65 -6.84 21.76
CA PHE A 262 6.29 -6.96 23.07
C PHE A 262 5.50 -7.95 23.92
N GLN A 263 6.18 -8.95 24.47
CA GLN A 263 5.57 -9.95 25.34
C GLN A 263 5.65 -9.47 26.79
N PHE A 264 4.51 -9.39 27.47
CA PHE A 264 4.47 -9.07 28.89
C PHE A 264 4.75 -10.29 29.77
N SER A 265 5.24 -10.04 30.98
CA SER A 265 5.31 -11.08 32.02
C SER A 265 3.92 -11.61 32.37
N LYS A 266 3.88 -12.86 32.86
CA LYS A 266 2.65 -13.47 33.39
C LYS A 266 2.36 -12.98 34.81
N ASP A 267 3.40 -12.47 35.49
CA ASP A 267 3.27 -11.90 36.82
C ASP A 267 2.71 -10.47 36.72
N GLU A 268 1.64 -10.20 37.45
CA GLU A 268 0.85 -8.97 37.30
C GLU A 268 1.66 -7.72 37.70
N GLU A 269 2.47 -7.82 38.75
CA GLU A 269 3.33 -6.72 39.20
C GLU A 269 4.36 -6.35 38.12
N GLU A 270 5.10 -7.34 37.59
CA GLU A 270 6.09 -7.12 36.54
C GLU A 270 5.44 -6.60 35.26
N ARG A 271 4.25 -7.11 34.91
CA ARG A 271 3.48 -6.66 33.76
C ARG A 271 3.09 -5.18 33.92
N GLN A 272 2.62 -4.77 35.08
CA GLN A 272 2.26 -3.38 35.36
C GLN A 272 3.49 -2.46 35.29
N GLU A 273 4.63 -2.90 35.82
CA GLU A 273 5.89 -2.15 35.69
C GLU A 273 6.33 -1.98 34.23
N GLN A 274 6.22 -3.05 33.44
CA GLN A 274 6.52 -3.03 32.00
C GLN A 274 5.60 -2.07 31.25
N MET A 275 4.30 -2.09 31.56
CA MET A 275 3.32 -1.16 30.99
C MET A 275 3.63 0.30 31.35
N ALA A 276 3.91 0.56 32.63
CA ALA A 276 4.26 1.90 33.11
C ALA A 276 5.56 2.42 32.48
N ARG A 277 6.52 1.55 32.21
CA ARG A 277 7.76 1.93 31.51
C ARG A 277 7.48 2.33 30.06
N ILE A 278 6.70 1.54 29.32
CA ILE A 278 6.34 1.84 27.92
C ILE A 278 5.55 3.16 27.86
N GLU A 279 4.67 3.41 28.81
CA GLU A 279 3.91 4.66 28.89
C GLU A 279 4.82 5.88 29.12
N LYS A 280 5.82 5.76 30.01
CA LYS A 280 6.84 6.81 30.21
C LYS A 280 7.61 7.10 28.92
N GLU A 281 8.10 6.08 28.24
CA GLU A 281 8.80 6.22 26.95
C GLU A 281 7.90 6.88 25.89
N ARG A 282 6.61 6.54 25.88
CA ARG A 282 5.62 7.18 25.00
C ARG A 282 5.46 8.67 25.31
N VAL A 283 5.30 9.04 26.58
CA VAL A 283 5.17 10.44 27.00
C VAL A 283 6.41 11.24 26.61
N GLU A 284 7.61 10.68 26.80
CA GLU A 284 8.87 11.32 26.42
C GLU A 284 8.96 11.53 24.89
N THR A 285 8.65 10.51 24.10
CA THR A 285 8.69 10.61 22.63
C THR A 285 7.64 11.58 22.08
N GLU A 286 6.44 11.60 22.67
CA GLU A 286 5.41 12.57 22.34
C GLU A 286 5.84 14.00 22.69
N ARG A 287 6.50 14.20 23.84
CA ARG A 287 7.06 15.50 24.23
C ARG A 287 8.11 15.97 23.24
N VAL A 288 9.08 15.13 22.89
CA VAL A 288 10.13 15.46 21.91
C VAL A 288 9.54 15.75 20.53
N ARG A 289 8.54 14.99 20.09
CA ARG A 289 7.84 15.25 18.82
C ARG A 289 7.12 16.60 18.84
N ARG A 290 6.47 16.94 19.95
CA ARG A 290 5.79 18.24 20.14
C ARG A 290 6.80 19.39 20.11
N GLU A 291 7.86 19.31 20.88
CA GLU A 291 8.94 20.32 20.92
C GLU A 291 9.55 20.52 19.52
N ARG A 292 9.84 19.43 18.79
CA ARG A 292 10.36 19.52 17.42
C ARG A 292 9.37 20.19 16.47
N LYS A 293 8.08 19.87 16.58
CA LYS A 293 7.02 20.48 15.77
C LYS A 293 6.92 21.98 16.05
N GLU A 294 6.93 22.38 17.31
CA GLU A 294 6.92 23.78 17.72
C GLU A 294 8.14 24.55 17.20
N GLN A 295 9.34 23.97 17.26
CA GLN A 295 10.55 24.60 16.70
C GLN A 295 10.44 24.78 15.18
N ILE A 296 9.91 23.78 14.48
CA ILE A 296 9.67 23.85 13.04
C ILE A 296 8.64 24.94 12.72
N ASP A 297 7.57 25.05 13.50
CA ASP A 297 6.50 26.03 13.27
C ASP A 297 6.97 27.45 13.57
N LYS A 298 7.71 27.67 14.67
CA LYS A 298 8.42 28.94 14.94
C LYS A 298 9.35 29.33 13.80
N ARG A 299 10.13 28.38 13.26
CA ARG A 299 10.99 28.65 12.10
C ARG A 299 10.18 29.02 10.85
N LYS A 300 9.04 28.37 10.61
CA LYS A 300 8.15 28.73 9.49
C LYS A 300 7.57 30.13 9.67
N GLU A 301 7.18 30.52 10.88
CA GLU A 301 6.67 31.85 11.20
C GLU A 301 7.72 32.93 10.94
N MET A 302 8.95 32.76 11.45
CA MET A 302 10.06 33.66 11.15
C MET A 302 10.32 33.81 9.64
N ILE A 303 10.23 32.70 8.89
CA ILE A 303 10.37 32.71 7.43
C ILE A 303 9.20 33.46 6.77
N ARG A 304 7.96 33.29 7.26
CA ARG A 304 6.78 34.00 6.74
C ARG A 304 6.90 35.50 6.99
N GLU A 305 7.29 35.92 8.19
CA GLU A 305 7.52 37.33 8.52
C GLU A 305 8.63 37.93 7.65
N ARG A 306 9.76 37.23 7.51
CA ARG A 306 10.84 37.66 6.61
C ARG A 306 10.36 37.78 5.16
N LYS A 307 9.51 36.86 4.68
CA LYS A 307 8.91 36.94 3.35
C LYS A 307 7.98 38.14 3.20
N LYS A 308 7.16 38.45 4.21
CA LYS A 308 6.31 39.65 4.22
C LYS A 308 7.14 40.93 4.12
N LEU A 309 8.16 41.08 4.97
CA LEU A 309 9.05 42.25 4.94
C LEU A 309 9.78 42.40 3.60
N VAL A 310 10.23 41.29 2.99
CA VAL A 310 10.85 41.32 1.65
C VAL A 310 9.83 41.70 0.58
N GLN A 311 8.58 41.23 0.68
CA GLN A 311 7.51 41.58 -0.24
C GLN A 311 7.16 43.08 -0.13
N GLU A 312 7.04 43.63 1.07
CA GLU A 312 6.81 45.05 1.32
C GLU A 312 7.94 45.93 0.76
N LYS A 313 9.20 45.55 1.02
CA LYS A 313 10.36 46.26 0.43
C LYS A 313 10.38 46.18 -1.10
N ARG A 314 9.95 45.04 -1.67
CA ARG A 314 9.85 44.87 -3.12
C ARG A 314 8.70 45.66 -3.72
N SER A 315 7.54 45.75 -3.06
CA SER A 315 6.43 46.59 -3.54
C SER A 315 6.76 48.07 -3.42
N ALA A 316 7.40 48.50 -2.32
CA ALA A 316 7.87 49.87 -2.17
C ALA A 316 8.90 50.23 -3.26
N GLY A 317 9.93 49.40 -3.46
CA GLY A 317 10.92 49.64 -4.52
C GLY A 317 10.35 49.54 -5.95
N LYS A 318 9.25 48.79 -6.17
CA LYS A 318 8.52 48.82 -7.45
C LYS A 318 7.69 50.10 -7.60
N ALA A 319 7.07 50.58 -6.53
CA ALA A 319 6.32 51.82 -6.53
C ALA A 319 7.24 53.03 -6.75
N GLU A 320 8.40 53.07 -6.11
CA GLU A 320 9.42 54.12 -6.34
C GLU A 320 9.91 54.11 -7.78
N LYS A 321 10.28 52.95 -8.34
CA LYS A 321 10.67 52.83 -9.74
C LYS A 321 9.55 53.24 -10.70
N PHE A 322 8.31 52.88 -10.40
CA PHE A 322 7.15 53.30 -11.17
C PHE A 322 6.95 54.82 -11.11
N LEU A 323 7.15 55.45 -9.95
CA LEU A 323 7.08 56.91 -9.80
C LEU A 323 8.24 57.62 -10.51
N ASP A 324 9.45 57.08 -10.46
CA ASP A 324 10.60 57.61 -11.20
C ASP A 324 10.40 57.50 -12.71
N GLU A 325 9.89 56.36 -13.19
CA GLU A 325 9.58 56.13 -14.61
C GLU A 325 8.42 57.02 -15.09
N LEU A 326 7.34 57.14 -14.30
CA LEU A 326 6.23 58.05 -14.58
C LEU A 326 6.68 59.53 -14.55
N GLY A 327 7.56 59.90 -13.61
CA GLY A 327 8.15 61.23 -13.55
C GLY A 327 8.97 61.53 -14.79
N ALA A 328 9.80 60.58 -15.23
CA ALA A 328 10.59 60.72 -16.45
C ALA A 328 9.73 60.82 -17.72
N GLU A 329 8.60 60.12 -17.81
CA GLU A 329 7.63 60.29 -18.92
C GLU A 329 6.92 61.64 -18.87
N LEU A 330 6.46 62.08 -17.69
CA LEU A 330 5.75 63.35 -17.54
C LEU A 330 6.64 64.56 -17.82
N PHE A 331 7.91 64.52 -17.41
CA PHE A 331 8.88 65.57 -17.72
C PHE A 331 9.32 65.55 -19.19
N LYS A 332 9.27 64.40 -19.88
CA LYS A 332 9.50 64.32 -21.32
C LYS A 332 8.34 64.91 -22.14
N GLU A 333 7.09 64.62 -21.77
CA GLU A 333 5.92 65.27 -22.41
C GLU A 333 5.93 66.80 -22.21
N GLY A 334 6.41 67.27 -21.06
CA GLY A 334 6.52 68.72 -20.78
C GLY A 334 7.57 69.47 -21.61
N ASP A 335 8.64 68.78 -22.05
CA ASP A 335 9.66 69.37 -22.92
C ASP A 335 9.27 69.28 -24.41
N GLU A 336 8.56 68.23 -24.84
CA GLU A 336 8.01 68.15 -26.21
C GLU A 336 6.97 69.26 -26.48
N VAL A 337 6.15 69.62 -25.49
CA VAL A 337 5.19 70.74 -25.61
C VAL A 337 5.89 72.11 -25.64
N LYS A 338 7.09 72.25 -25.07
CA LYS A 338 7.88 73.50 -25.15
C LYS A 338 8.65 73.64 -26.47
N GLU A 339 9.14 72.55 -27.05
CA GLU A 339 9.74 72.59 -28.39
C GLU A 339 8.69 72.93 -29.47
N GLU A 340 7.46 72.42 -29.38
CA GLU A 340 6.38 72.80 -30.32
C GLU A 340 5.88 74.25 -30.15
N ALA A 341 6.04 74.86 -28.97
CA ALA A 341 5.71 76.27 -28.73
C ALA A 341 6.82 77.22 -29.22
N GLY A 342 8.09 76.83 -29.09
CA GLY A 342 9.24 77.62 -29.54
C GLY A 342 9.41 77.70 -31.07
N ASP A 343 8.94 76.69 -31.80
CA ASP A 343 8.99 76.69 -33.28
C ASP A 343 7.87 77.53 -33.94
N LYS A 344 6.83 77.92 -33.19
CA LYS A 344 5.78 78.84 -33.68
C LYS A 344 6.15 80.32 -33.55
N GLU A 345 7.06 80.68 -32.64
CA GLU A 345 7.52 82.06 -32.46
C GLU A 345 8.65 82.47 -33.43
N LYS A 346 9.24 81.54 -34.18
CA LYS A 346 10.33 81.83 -35.14
C LYS A 346 9.90 82.08 -36.59
N VAL A 347 8.60 82.10 -36.88
CA VAL A 347 8.04 82.33 -38.23
C VAL A 347 7.49 83.76 -38.40
N GLU A 348 7.46 84.57 -37.34
CA GLU A 348 7.07 85.98 -37.39
C GLU A 348 8.20 86.91 -36.94
N GLU A 349 9.26 87.04 -37.74
CA GLU A 349 10.09 88.25 -37.78
C GLU A 349 10.74 88.47 -39.15
#